data_AF-A0A9E6E7E8-F1
#
_entry.id   AF-A0A9E6E7E8-F1
#
_cell.length_a   1.000
_cell.length_b   1.000
_cell.length_c   1.000
_cell.angle_alpha   90.00
_cell.angle_beta   90.00
_cell.angle_gamma   90.00
#
_symmetry.space_group_name_H-M   'P 1'
#
loop_
_entity.id
_entity.type
_entity.pdbx_description
1 polymer ?
#
loop_
_entity_poly.entity_id
_entity_poly.type
_entity_poly.pdbx_seq_one_letter_code
_entity_poly.pdbx_strand_id
1 'polypeptide(L)'
;MSEERDEFEYRADHMTLDELEKITADSKFYNSVIKKLLSRGSKLIVGPRGVGKTHHMRIAYKQALFNGTKPFPIYFSLSKYLRLEPLKNSSSISIQYFHCWVLCKILIAVKETYESLEMEVDDVLNRIDFSWEDISLFCEQIEKQQIRDWHSDLLDMISVSYVSNLIEEALITSNRKHSILLCDDAALVLTKDYMVEFFDIFRALKSAKVSPKASVYPNTEFGPRFHVGQDAEQISCWPSIADDDYEKLFEEIYSKRYSDPLKEDVKKCFMYAAFGVPRAFINLVNRYQNASKSTVQSVVNSVISEQSDIMLKEFKTLSSKMPQYKNYVSAGINLINNLVTGVSNANKKSLENGKQQVYLGILQKNSVEQKEDKDIALVVRLLEETGLLYRVHAVKHGEGRIYDRFIPHFTLLINEGAYQIGNAGFITQFAQLIALPKEKHPLRKNSFADFLNAEEINNLSLDLPSCSNCGNPRLNEEQKFCMFCGDELLNKSTFEELTSKKVDELPLTSWLKNKIVEETRIETVADIIFATNPAQELRKAKGVGEKRAVRVINEASRVMEEFLS
;
A
#
# COMPACT_ATOMS: atom_id res chain seq x y z
N MET A 1 32.41 12.80 -18.95
CA MET A 1 31.84 11.45 -18.74
C MET A 1 31.29 11.43 -17.32
N SER A 2 30.11 12.00 -17.14
CA SER A 2 29.32 11.90 -15.93
C SER A 2 28.56 10.59 -16.05
N GLU A 3 28.98 9.57 -15.31
CA GLU A 3 28.14 8.42 -15.05
C GLU A 3 26.85 8.94 -14.41
N GLU A 4 25.77 8.91 -15.19
CA GLU A 4 24.43 8.84 -14.64
C GLU A 4 24.45 7.63 -13.71
N ARG A 5 24.59 7.88 -12.40
CA ARG A 5 24.38 6.83 -11.40
C ARG A 5 22.97 6.35 -11.66
N ASP A 6 22.85 5.08 -12.08
CA ASP A 6 21.57 4.40 -12.27
C ASP A 6 20.62 4.85 -11.16
N GLU A 7 19.48 5.38 -11.58
CA GLU A 7 18.40 5.81 -10.72
C GLU A 7 17.99 4.60 -9.88
N PHE A 8 18.58 4.46 -8.67
CA PHE A 8 18.48 3.25 -7.85
C PHE A 8 17.03 2.80 -7.77
N GLU A 9 16.73 1.66 -8.38
CA GLU A 9 15.36 1.22 -8.54
C GLU A 9 14.77 0.83 -7.18
N TYR A 10 13.84 1.65 -6.68
CA TYR A 10 13.28 1.51 -5.33
C TYR A 10 12.17 0.46 -5.25
N ARG A 11 11.57 0.09 -6.38
CA ARG A 11 10.42 -0.82 -6.42
C ARG A 11 10.89 -2.26 -6.54
N ALA A 12 10.51 -3.06 -5.55
CA ALA A 12 10.78 -4.49 -5.59
C ALA A 12 10.19 -5.14 -6.86
N ASP A 13 9.07 -4.65 -7.41
CA ASP A 13 8.43 -5.19 -8.61
C ASP A 13 9.31 -5.20 -9.86
N HIS A 14 10.23 -4.24 -9.96
CA HIS A 14 11.04 -4.05 -11.17
C HIS A 14 12.40 -4.76 -11.08
N MET A 15 12.80 -5.20 -9.89
CA MET A 15 14.07 -5.90 -9.69
C MET A 15 13.95 -7.37 -10.08
N THR A 16 15.03 -7.98 -10.55
CA THR A 16 15.10 -9.45 -10.69
C THR A 16 15.11 -10.13 -9.32
N LEU A 17 14.77 -11.42 -9.26
CA LEU A 17 14.82 -12.20 -8.02
C LEU A 17 16.24 -12.29 -7.44
N ASP A 18 17.27 -12.25 -8.29
CA ASP A 18 18.68 -12.29 -7.88
C ASP A 18 19.16 -10.97 -7.30
N GLU A 19 18.80 -9.85 -7.92
CA GLU A 19 19.08 -8.53 -7.36
C GLU A 19 18.37 -8.35 -6.02
N LEU A 20 17.10 -8.77 -5.94
CA LEU A 20 16.30 -8.66 -4.71
C LEU A 20 16.92 -9.44 -3.55
N GLU A 21 17.42 -10.65 -3.79
CA GLU A 21 18.09 -11.46 -2.76
C GLU A 21 19.37 -10.79 -2.26
N LYS A 22 20.20 -10.24 -3.16
CA LYS A 22 21.45 -9.56 -2.78
C LYS A 22 21.22 -8.39 -1.81
N ILE A 23 20.15 -7.63 -2.01
CA ILE A 23 19.80 -6.47 -1.19
C ILE A 23 18.92 -6.81 0.02
N THR A 24 18.53 -8.07 0.20
CA THR A 24 17.62 -8.49 1.27
C THR A 24 18.32 -8.45 2.61
N ALA A 25 17.81 -7.71 3.60
CA ALA A 25 18.41 -7.63 4.93
C ALA A 25 18.33 -8.95 5.70
N ASP A 26 19.39 -9.30 6.44
CA ASP A 26 19.41 -10.50 7.29
C ASP A 26 19.13 -10.15 8.76
N SER A 27 17.85 -10.03 9.09
CA SER A 27 17.38 -9.72 10.44
C SER A 27 16.42 -10.78 10.98
N LYS A 28 16.25 -10.85 12.31
CA LYS A 28 15.28 -11.77 12.93
C LYS A 28 13.87 -11.41 12.50
N PHE A 29 13.55 -10.12 12.44
CA PHE A 29 12.27 -9.63 11.96
C PHE A 29 12.00 -10.13 10.54
N TYR A 30 12.92 -9.86 9.62
CA TYR A 30 12.77 -10.19 8.20
C TYR A 30 12.59 -11.69 7.98
N ASN A 31 13.47 -12.50 8.57
CA ASN A 31 13.42 -13.96 8.49
C ASN A 31 12.14 -14.55 9.10
N SER A 32 11.60 -13.93 10.15
CA SER A 32 10.35 -14.38 10.77
C SER A 32 9.15 -14.22 9.83
N VAL A 33 9.08 -13.11 9.07
CA VAL A 33 8.02 -12.85 8.09
C VAL A 33 8.09 -13.88 6.97
N ILE A 34 9.27 -14.09 6.37
CA ILE A 34 9.47 -15.08 5.29
C ILE A 34 9.09 -16.49 5.77
N LYS A 35 9.53 -16.88 6.96
CA LYS A 35 9.19 -18.19 7.54
C LYS A 35 7.68 -18.36 7.69
N LYS A 36 6.96 -17.32 8.10
CA LYS A 36 5.50 -17.36 8.19
C LYS A 36 4.83 -17.42 6.80
N LEU A 37 5.38 -16.77 5.78
CA LEU A 37 4.87 -16.87 4.41
C LEU A 37 5.03 -18.26 3.79
N LEU A 38 6.13 -18.93 4.10
CA LEU A 38 6.38 -20.30 3.66
C LEU A 38 5.60 -21.35 4.47
N SER A 39 4.91 -20.94 5.55
CA SER A 39 4.19 -21.85 6.44
C SER A 39 2.77 -22.17 5.94
N ARG A 40 2.25 -23.31 6.39
CA ARG A 40 0.86 -23.72 6.16
C ARG A 40 -0.14 -22.76 6.82
N GLY A 41 -1.36 -22.77 6.27
CA GLY A 41 -2.47 -21.96 6.76
C GLY A 41 -2.48 -20.56 6.16
N SER A 42 -3.63 -19.90 6.20
CA SER A 42 -3.79 -18.61 5.53
C SER A 42 -3.20 -17.48 6.37
N LYS A 43 -2.54 -16.52 5.71
CA LYS A 43 -1.94 -15.36 6.39
C LYS A 43 -2.27 -14.05 5.67
N LEU A 44 -2.36 -12.98 6.44
CA LEU A 44 -2.49 -11.62 5.93
C LEU A 44 -1.24 -10.83 6.31
N ILE A 45 -0.53 -10.30 5.32
CA ILE A 45 0.61 -9.42 5.56
C ILE A 45 0.11 -8.00 5.68
N VAL A 46 0.28 -7.38 6.84
CA VAL A 46 -0.26 -6.06 7.15
C VAL A 46 0.86 -5.04 7.30
N GLY A 47 0.71 -3.87 6.71
CA GLY A 47 1.58 -2.73 6.95
C GLY A 47 1.34 -1.59 5.97
N PRO A 48 1.87 -0.39 6.25
CA PRO A 48 1.70 0.77 5.37
C PRO A 48 2.44 0.58 4.05
N ARG A 49 2.27 1.54 3.15
CA ARG A 49 2.95 1.54 1.85
C ARG A 49 4.47 1.65 2.02
N GLY A 50 5.24 0.98 1.15
CA GLY A 50 6.70 1.05 1.13
C GLY A 50 7.43 0.25 2.23
N VAL A 51 6.69 -0.45 3.09
CA VAL A 51 7.26 -1.28 4.17
C VAL A 51 7.93 -2.57 3.67
N GLY A 52 7.74 -2.91 2.38
CA GLY A 52 8.36 -4.06 1.73
C GLY A 52 7.52 -5.33 1.70
N LYS A 53 6.17 -5.24 1.71
CA LYS A 53 5.26 -6.41 1.60
C LYS A 53 5.58 -7.25 0.35
N THR A 54 5.65 -6.60 -0.81
CA THR A 54 6.07 -7.17 -2.09
C THR A 54 7.45 -7.84 -2.00
N HIS A 55 8.43 -7.16 -1.41
CA HIS A 55 9.78 -7.70 -1.24
C HIS A 55 9.73 -9.04 -0.49
N HIS A 56 9.03 -9.09 0.65
CA HIS A 56 8.89 -10.33 1.42
C HIS A 56 8.20 -11.44 0.60
N MET A 57 7.15 -11.13 -0.14
CA MET A 57 6.45 -12.11 -0.98
C MET A 57 7.34 -12.64 -2.11
N ARG A 58 8.06 -11.78 -2.84
CA ARG A 58 8.95 -12.20 -3.93
C ARG A 58 10.13 -13.02 -3.44
N ILE A 59 10.69 -12.71 -2.27
CA ILE A 59 11.74 -13.55 -1.65
C ILE A 59 11.16 -14.90 -1.19
N ALA A 60 9.97 -14.93 -0.60
CA ALA A 60 9.30 -16.18 -0.26
C ALA A 60 9.02 -17.04 -1.51
N TYR A 61 8.57 -16.42 -2.61
CA TYR A 61 8.40 -17.06 -3.91
C TYR A 61 9.70 -17.69 -4.38
N LYS A 62 10.79 -16.90 -4.44
CA LYS A 62 12.12 -17.37 -4.86
C LYS A 62 12.60 -18.56 -4.03
N GLN A 63 12.55 -18.43 -2.70
CA GLN A 63 13.01 -19.50 -1.79
C GLN A 63 12.21 -20.80 -1.96
N ALA A 64 10.93 -20.69 -2.29
CA ALA A 64 10.06 -21.84 -2.53
C ALA A 64 10.31 -22.48 -3.90
N LEU A 65 10.56 -21.66 -4.92
CA LEU A 65 10.80 -22.07 -6.29
C LEU A 65 12.03 -22.97 -6.37
N PHE A 66 13.18 -22.49 -5.91
CA PHE A 66 14.48 -23.19 -6.04
C PHE A 66 14.76 -24.27 -5.00
N ASN A 67 13.82 -24.57 -4.09
CA ASN A 67 14.01 -25.61 -3.07
C ASN A 67 12.85 -26.60 -3.06
N GLY A 68 13.06 -27.80 -3.61
CA GLY A 68 12.09 -28.90 -3.69
C GLY A 68 11.36 -29.26 -2.38
N THR A 69 11.97 -28.98 -1.23
CA THR A 69 11.37 -29.28 0.10
C THR A 69 10.36 -28.23 0.56
N LYS A 70 10.34 -27.06 -0.08
CA LYS A 70 9.42 -25.95 0.21
C LYS A 70 8.09 -26.13 -0.52
N PRO A 71 7.04 -25.37 -0.19
CA PRO A 71 5.78 -25.40 -0.95
C PRO A 71 5.95 -25.07 -2.43
N PHE A 72 4.99 -25.48 -3.26
CA PHE A 72 4.84 -24.97 -4.62
C PHE A 72 4.36 -23.51 -4.56
N PRO A 73 5.14 -22.53 -5.05
CA PRO A 73 4.76 -21.13 -4.91
C PRO A 73 3.94 -20.65 -6.11
N ILE A 74 2.85 -19.94 -5.86
CA ILE A 74 2.03 -19.30 -6.90
C ILE A 74 1.99 -17.82 -6.56
N TYR A 75 2.61 -16.96 -7.37
CA TYR A 75 2.69 -15.52 -7.12
C TYR A 75 1.88 -14.75 -8.16
N PHE A 76 0.96 -13.89 -7.72
CA PHE A 76 0.19 -13.03 -8.61
C PHE A 76 -0.12 -11.69 -7.92
N SER A 77 -0.37 -10.67 -8.73
CA SER A 77 -0.74 -9.33 -8.25
C SER A 77 -2.16 -8.98 -8.66
N LEU A 78 -2.88 -8.31 -7.77
CA LEU A 78 -4.20 -7.74 -8.05
C LEU A 78 -4.16 -6.22 -8.23
N SER A 79 -2.99 -5.61 -8.43
CA SER A 79 -2.80 -4.15 -8.59
C SER A 79 -3.71 -3.48 -9.64
N LYS A 80 -4.23 -4.24 -10.61
CA LYS A 80 -5.11 -3.76 -11.68
C LYS A 80 -6.60 -3.97 -11.42
N TYR A 81 -7.02 -4.45 -10.25
CA TYR A 81 -8.43 -4.76 -9.99
C TYR A 81 -9.35 -3.54 -10.17
N LEU A 82 -8.87 -2.31 -9.88
CA LEU A 82 -9.69 -1.10 -10.04
C LEU A 82 -10.08 -0.84 -11.50
N ARG A 83 -9.35 -1.39 -12.47
CA ARG A 83 -9.69 -1.26 -13.88
C ARG A 83 -11.03 -1.92 -14.23
N LEU A 84 -11.46 -2.88 -13.40
CA LEU A 84 -12.73 -3.60 -13.52
C LEU A 84 -13.89 -2.85 -12.83
N GLU A 85 -13.63 -1.80 -12.05
CA GLU A 85 -14.67 -1.07 -11.32
C GLU A 85 -15.78 -0.51 -12.23
N PRO A 86 -15.49 0.07 -13.41
CA PRO A 86 -16.55 0.58 -14.29
C PRO A 86 -17.54 -0.49 -14.77
N LEU A 87 -17.12 -1.76 -14.81
CA LEU A 87 -18.02 -2.86 -15.17
C LEU A 87 -19.21 -2.98 -14.22
N LYS A 88 -19.11 -2.48 -12.99
CA LYS A 88 -20.23 -2.47 -12.03
C LYS A 88 -21.40 -1.62 -12.52
N ASN A 89 -21.11 -0.55 -13.25
CA ASN A 89 -22.12 0.37 -13.77
C ASN A 89 -22.65 -0.10 -15.13
N SER A 90 -21.85 -0.84 -15.91
CA SER A 90 -22.20 -1.25 -17.27
C SER A 90 -22.68 -2.70 -17.41
N SER A 91 -22.47 -3.56 -16.41
CA SER A 91 -22.82 -4.99 -16.47
C SER A 91 -23.44 -5.51 -15.18
N SER A 92 -24.57 -6.20 -15.31
CA SER A 92 -25.26 -6.88 -14.20
C SER A 92 -24.50 -8.09 -13.63
N ILE A 93 -23.53 -8.63 -14.38
CA ILE A 93 -22.70 -9.78 -13.97
C ILE A 93 -21.23 -9.39 -13.70
N SER A 94 -20.97 -8.11 -13.42
CA SER A 94 -19.63 -7.57 -13.12
C SER A 94 -18.84 -8.35 -12.07
N ILE A 95 -19.51 -8.86 -11.03
CA ILE A 95 -18.89 -9.68 -9.99
C ILE A 95 -18.38 -11.03 -10.54
N GLN A 96 -19.10 -11.64 -11.48
CA GLN A 96 -18.65 -12.89 -12.11
C GLN A 96 -17.39 -12.67 -12.95
N TYR A 97 -17.31 -11.55 -13.68
CA TYR A 97 -16.09 -11.16 -14.38
C TYR A 97 -14.92 -10.95 -13.42
N PHE A 98 -15.15 -10.30 -12.27
CA PHE A 98 -14.12 -10.14 -11.25
C PHE A 98 -13.65 -11.48 -10.69
N HIS A 99 -14.57 -12.39 -10.35
CA HIS A 99 -14.23 -13.73 -9.85
C HIS A 99 -13.41 -14.52 -10.85
N CYS A 100 -13.88 -14.61 -12.09
CA CYS A 100 -13.17 -15.31 -13.16
C CYS A 100 -11.80 -14.67 -13.42
N TRP A 101 -11.71 -13.34 -13.42
CA TRP A 101 -10.43 -12.64 -13.57
C TRP A 101 -9.41 -13.00 -12.48
N VAL A 102 -9.82 -13.03 -11.20
CA VAL A 102 -8.94 -13.46 -10.09
C VAL A 102 -8.48 -14.91 -10.28
N LEU A 103 -9.41 -15.80 -10.65
CA LEU A 103 -9.10 -17.22 -10.88
C LEU A 103 -8.15 -17.42 -12.07
N CYS A 104 -8.36 -16.71 -13.18
CA CYS A 104 -7.47 -16.67 -14.34
C CYS A 104 -6.06 -16.18 -13.95
N LYS A 105 -5.94 -15.15 -13.11
CA LYS A 105 -4.62 -14.69 -12.62
C LYS A 105 -3.89 -15.77 -11.82
N ILE A 106 -4.60 -16.57 -11.02
CA ILE A 106 -4.00 -17.70 -10.30
C ILE A 106 -3.52 -18.77 -11.29
N LEU A 107 -4.31 -19.08 -12.32
CA LEU A 107 -3.93 -20.03 -13.36
C LEU A 107 -2.68 -19.58 -14.12
N ILE A 108 -2.63 -18.31 -14.55
CA ILE A 108 -1.45 -17.72 -15.20
C ILE A 108 -0.22 -17.84 -14.28
N ALA A 109 -0.36 -17.57 -12.98
CA ALA A 109 0.75 -17.71 -12.03
C ALA A 109 1.22 -19.17 -11.82
N VAL A 110 0.31 -20.15 -11.97
CA VAL A 110 0.70 -21.58 -12.01
C VAL A 110 1.54 -21.85 -13.26
N LYS A 111 1.11 -21.36 -14.43
CA LYS A 111 1.87 -21.46 -15.70
C LYS A 111 3.28 -20.89 -15.55
N GLU A 112 3.39 -19.65 -15.08
CA GLU A 112 4.68 -18.95 -14.89
C GLU A 112 5.62 -19.71 -13.94
N THR A 113 5.06 -20.36 -12.92
CA THR A 113 5.83 -21.18 -11.99
C THR A 113 6.36 -22.45 -12.65
N TYR A 114 5.57 -23.09 -13.52
CA TYR A 114 6.02 -24.23 -14.32
C TYR A 114 7.17 -23.86 -15.27
N GLU A 115 6.99 -22.78 -16.01
CA GLU A 115 8.02 -22.24 -16.92
C GLU A 115 9.31 -21.96 -16.14
N SER A 116 9.19 -21.38 -14.95
CA SER A 116 10.34 -21.10 -14.07
C SER A 116 11.00 -22.34 -13.46
N LEU A 117 10.29 -23.46 -13.38
CA LEU A 117 10.81 -24.76 -12.96
C LEU A 117 11.32 -25.61 -14.12
N GLU A 118 11.28 -25.08 -15.36
CA GLU A 118 11.60 -25.80 -16.60
C GLU A 118 10.76 -27.09 -16.74
N MET A 119 9.51 -27.04 -16.30
CA MET A 119 8.54 -28.13 -16.40
C MET A 119 7.60 -27.92 -17.59
N GLU A 120 7.21 -29.00 -18.26
CA GLU A 120 6.23 -28.94 -19.35
C GLU A 120 4.87 -28.50 -18.81
N VAL A 121 4.37 -27.39 -19.37
CA VAL A 121 3.13 -26.75 -18.95
C VAL A 121 1.91 -27.57 -19.40
N ASP A 122 2.02 -28.23 -20.55
CA ASP A 122 0.94 -29.03 -21.15
C ASP A 122 0.54 -30.24 -20.29
N ASP A 123 1.42 -30.70 -19.40
CA ASP A 123 1.15 -31.81 -18.48
C ASP A 123 0.02 -31.50 -17.46
N VAL A 124 -0.25 -30.21 -17.19
CA VAL A 124 -1.33 -29.76 -16.28
C VAL A 124 -2.64 -29.54 -17.04
N LEU A 125 -2.54 -29.30 -18.35
CA LEU A 125 -3.61 -28.72 -19.16
C LEU A 125 -4.39 -29.69 -20.03
N ASN A 126 -4.01 -30.97 -20.09
CA ASN A 126 -4.65 -31.97 -20.97
C ASN A 126 -6.18 -32.18 -20.77
N ARG A 127 -6.85 -31.34 -19.97
CA ARG A 127 -8.28 -31.35 -19.64
C ARG A 127 -9.00 -30.01 -19.86
N ILE A 128 -8.39 -28.99 -20.47
CA ILE A 128 -9.07 -27.70 -20.76
C ILE A 128 -9.47 -27.61 -22.23
N ASP A 129 -10.70 -27.14 -22.49
CA ASP A 129 -11.16 -26.75 -23.84
C ASP A 129 -10.62 -25.37 -24.29
N PHE A 130 -9.73 -24.74 -23.51
CA PHE A 130 -9.15 -23.42 -23.73
C PHE A 130 -7.63 -23.43 -23.61
N SER A 131 -6.98 -22.56 -24.38
CA SER A 131 -5.53 -22.35 -24.33
C SER A 131 -5.12 -21.36 -23.24
N TRP A 132 -3.83 -21.35 -22.87
CA TRP A 132 -3.28 -20.33 -21.98
C TRP A 132 -3.38 -18.92 -22.58
N GLU A 133 -3.35 -18.83 -23.91
CA GLU A 133 -3.52 -17.60 -24.67
C GLU A 133 -4.93 -17.03 -24.46
N ASP A 134 -5.96 -17.87 -24.42
CA ASP A 134 -7.34 -17.45 -24.15
C ASP A 134 -7.49 -16.89 -22.73
N ILE A 135 -6.92 -17.57 -21.72
CA ILE A 135 -6.93 -17.09 -20.33
C ILE A 135 -6.24 -15.73 -20.21
N SER A 136 -5.10 -15.57 -20.88
CA SER A 136 -4.33 -14.32 -20.88
C SER A 136 -5.08 -13.20 -21.60
N LEU A 137 -5.69 -13.49 -22.75
CA LEU A 137 -6.48 -12.56 -23.54
C LEU A 137 -7.73 -12.09 -22.78
N PHE A 138 -8.39 -12.99 -22.06
CA PHE A 138 -9.53 -12.65 -21.20
C PHE A 138 -9.10 -11.62 -20.14
N CYS A 139 -8.01 -11.88 -19.42
CA CYS A 139 -7.50 -10.94 -18.42
C CYS A 139 -7.19 -9.56 -19.02
N GLU A 140 -6.55 -9.51 -20.19
CA GLU A 140 -6.25 -8.24 -20.87
C GLU A 140 -7.51 -7.47 -21.28
N GLN A 141 -8.48 -8.17 -21.87
CA GLN A 141 -9.72 -7.56 -22.37
C GLN A 141 -10.58 -7.01 -21.22
N ILE A 142 -10.74 -7.79 -20.15
CA ILE A 142 -11.50 -7.38 -18.97
C ILE A 142 -10.82 -6.20 -18.24
N GLU A 143 -9.48 -6.18 -18.17
CA GLU A 143 -8.72 -5.02 -17.65
C GLU A 143 -8.91 -3.75 -18.51
N LYS A 144 -9.35 -3.88 -19.77
CA LYS A 144 -9.72 -2.79 -20.69
C LYS A 144 -11.24 -2.59 -20.78
N GLN A 145 -12.02 -3.23 -19.92
CA GLN A 145 -13.49 -3.20 -19.90
C GLN A 145 -14.14 -3.67 -21.22
N GLN A 146 -13.44 -4.53 -21.97
CA GLN A 146 -13.96 -5.11 -23.20
C GLN A 146 -14.63 -6.44 -22.87
N ILE A 147 -15.94 -6.53 -23.06
CA ILE A 147 -16.71 -7.77 -22.95
C ILE A 147 -16.86 -8.37 -24.36
N ARG A 148 -16.65 -9.69 -24.48
CA ARG A 148 -16.79 -10.46 -25.71
C ARG A 148 -17.68 -11.68 -25.45
N ASP A 149 -18.33 -12.17 -26.50
CA ASP A 149 -19.28 -13.28 -26.38
C ASP A 149 -18.62 -14.55 -25.83
N TRP A 150 -17.40 -14.88 -26.27
CA TRP A 150 -16.65 -16.07 -25.81
C TRP A 150 -16.27 -16.02 -24.32
N HIS A 151 -16.41 -14.87 -23.65
CA HIS A 151 -16.12 -14.77 -22.22
C HIS A 151 -17.09 -15.60 -21.37
N SER A 152 -18.33 -15.83 -21.83
CA SER A 152 -19.29 -16.65 -21.11
C SER A 152 -18.79 -18.06 -20.86
N ASP A 153 -18.08 -18.63 -21.84
CA ASP A 153 -17.60 -20.00 -21.77
C ASP A 153 -16.53 -20.15 -20.67
N LEU A 154 -15.67 -19.14 -20.51
CA LEU A 154 -14.73 -19.07 -19.39
C LEU A 154 -15.42 -18.85 -18.04
N LEU A 155 -16.46 -18.00 -17.99
CA LEU A 155 -17.22 -17.75 -16.75
C LEU A 155 -17.89 -19.03 -16.23
N ASP A 156 -18.43 -19.85 -17.13
CA ASP A 156 -19.11 -21.10 -16.79
C ASP A 156 -18.13 -22.20 -16.37
N MET A 157 -16.91 -22.19 -16.93
CA MET A 157 -15.91 -23.23 -16.70
C MET A 157 -15.01 -22.94 -15.48
N ILE A 158 -14.47 -21.72 -15.38
CA ILE A 158 -13.45 -21.37 -14.39
C ILE A 158 -14.10 -21.09 -13.04
N SER A 159 -13.91 -22.03 -12.12
CA SER A 159 -14.44 -21.98 -10.76
C SER A 159 -13.34 -22.21 -9.71
N VAL A 160 -13.65 -21.95 -8.44
CA VAL A 160 -12.71 -22.19 -7.33
C VAL A 160 -12.31 -23.67 -7.25
N SER A 161 -13.24 -24.60 -7.47
CA SER A 161 -12.96 -26.04 -7.49
C SER A 161 -12.04 -26.41 -8.64
N TYR A 162 -12.27 -25.82 -9.81
CA TYR A 162 -11.43 -26.02 -10.98
C TYR A 162 -9.98 -25.61 -10.74
N VAL A 163 -9.77 -24.38 -10.26
CA VAL A 163 -8.43 -23.88 -9.92
C VAL A 163 -7.79 -24.72 -8.81
N SER A 164 -8.56 -25.12 -7.80
CA SER A 164 -8.03 -25.98 -6.72
C SER A 164 -7.54 -27.33 -7.24
N ASN A 165 -8.29 -27.97 -8.15
CA ASN A 165 -7.90 -29.24 -8.75
C ASN A 165 -6.61 -29.11 -9.57
N LEU A 166 -6.49 -28.05 -10.38
CA LEU A 166 -5.27 -27.78 -11.15
C LEU A 166 -4.06 -27.53 -10.26
N ILE A 167 -4.23 -26.82 -9.14
CA ILE A 167 -3.16 -26.65 -8.15
C ILE A 167 -2.78 -28.00 -7.53
N GLU A 168 -3.74 -28.89 -7.26
CA GLU A 168 -3.43 -30.23 -6.76
C GLU A 168 -2.67 -31.09 -7.76
N GLU A 169 -3.01 -31.02 -9.04
CA GLU A 169 -2.25 -31.68 -10.11
C GLU A 169 -0.84 -31.12 -10.19
N ALA A 170 -0.70 -29.79 -10.12
CA ALA A 170 0.59 -29.11 -10.04
C ALA A 170 1.45 -29.56 -8.86
N LEU A 171 0.85 -29.88 -7.71
CA LEU A 171 1.58 -30.42 -6.56
C LEU A 171 2.10 -31.84 -6.80
N ILE A 172 1.35 -32.67 -7.52
CA ILE A 172 1.72 -34.06 -7.80
C ILE A 172 2.92 -34.11 -8.75
N THR A 173 2.83 -33.41 -9.88
CA THR A 173 3.86 -33.32 -10.92
C THR A 173 5.15 -32.68 -10.41
N SER A 174 5.06 -31.63 -9.58
CA SER A 174 6.22 -30.95 -9.00
C SER A 174 6.78 -31.62 -7.73
N ASN A 175 6.16 -32.74 -7.31
CA ASN A 175 6.50 -33.49 -6.10
C ASN A 175 6.53 -32.60 -4.83
N ARG A 176 5.54 -31.70 -4.70
CA ARG A 176 5.42 -30.78 -3.56
C ARG A 176 4.25 -31.19 -2.65
N LYS A 177 4.43 -31.04 -1.34
CA LYS A 177 3.43 -31.47 -0.35
C LYS A 177 2.23 -30.52 -0.19
N HIS A 178 2.39 -29.25 -0.56
CA HIS A 178 1.39 -28.19 -0.46
C HIS A 178 1.84 -26.96 -1.27
N SER A 179 0.92 -26.07 -1.58
CA SER A 179 1.16 -24.80 -2.26
C SER A 179 0.96 -23.59 -1.35
N ILE A 180 1.63 -22.50 -1.69
CA ILE A 180 1.37 -21.17 -1.14
C ILE A 180 0.91 -20.26 -2.28
N LEU A 181 -0.18 -19.53 -2.07
CA LEU A 181 -0.63 -18.49 -3.00
C LEU A 181 -0.19 -17.17 -2.40
N LEU A 182 0.69 -16.44 -3.08
CA LEU A 182 1.23 -15.16 -2.69
C LEU A 182 0.54 -14.08 -3.51
N CYS A 183 -0.55 -13.54 -2.97
CA CYS A 183 -1.33 -12.49 -3.60
C CYS A 183 -0.81 -11.12 -3.16
N ASP A 184 -0.10 -10.44 -4.05
CA ASP A 184 0.41 -9.10 -3.79
C ASP A 184 -0.55 -8.00 -4.27
N ASP A 185 -0.44 -6.82 -3.67
CA ASP A 185 -1.38 -5.69 -3.81
C ASP A 185 -2.86 -6.13 -3.74
N ALA A 186 -3.16 -7.06 -2.83
CA ALA A 186 -4.46 -7.72 -2.78
C ALA A 186 -5.59 -6.79 -2.33
N ALA A 187 -5.26 -5.73 -1.59
CA ALA A 187 -6.24 -4.76 -1.15
C ALA A 187 -5.73 -3.35 -1.39
N LEU A 188 -6.30 -2.63 -2.35
CA LEU A 188 -6.29 -1.17 -2.34
C LEU A 188 -7.66 -0.74 -1.81
N VAL A 189 -7.70 0.31 -1.00
CA VAL A 189 -8.88 0.66 -0.17
C VAL A 189 -10.07 1.22 -1.00
N LEU A 190 -9.93 1.26 -2.32
CA LEU A 190 -10.80 2.05 -3.18
C LEU A 190 -12.15 1.37 -3.53
N THR A 191 -12.23 0.03 -3.58
CA THR A 191 -13.50 -0.66 -3.91
C THR A 191 -13.79 -1.78 -2.91
N LYS A 192 -14.57 -1.47 -1.88
CA LYS A 192 -14.93 -2.39 -0.78
C LYS A 192 -15.57 -3.68 -1.28
N ASP A 193 -16.50 -3.60 -2.22
CA ASP A 193 -17.23 -4.79 -2.72
C ASP A 193 -16.29 -5.85 -3.32
N TYR A 194 -15.35 -5.45 -4.18
CA TYR A 194 -14.39 -6.38 -4.77
C TYR A 194 -13.46 -7.00 -3.73
N MET A 195 -13.17 -6.29 -2.63
CA MET A 195 -12.39 -6.85 -1.53
C MET A 195 -13.17 -7.94 -0.79
N VAL A 196 -14.46 -7.71 -0.50
CA VAL A 196 -15.33 -8.73 0.09
C VAL A 196 -15.37 -9.99 -0.77
N GLU A 197 -15.58 -9.81 -2.07
CA GLU A 197 -15.63 -10.91 -3.04
C GLU A 197 -14.29 -11.65 -3.16
N PHE A 198 -13.17 -10.91 -3.16
CA PHE A 198 -11.84 -11.50 -3.19
C PHE A 198 -11.58 -12.36 -1.93
N PHE A 199 -11.96 -11.88 -0.75
CA PHE A 199 -11.75 -12.66 0.48
C PHE A 199 -12.66 -13.88 0.58
N ASP A 200 -13.81 -13.88 -0.09
CA ASP A 200 -14.61 -15.08 -0.28
C ASP A 200 -13.89 -16.13 -1.17
N ILE A 201 -13.27 -15.70 -2.27
CA ILE A 201 -12.41 -16.58 -3.11
C ILE A 201 -11.22 -17.10 -2.30
N PHE A 202 -10.52 -16.21 -1.60
CA PHE A 202 -9.37 -16.54 -0.75
C PHE A 202 -9.71 -17.60 0.30
N ARG A 203 -10.87 -17.44 0.96
CA ARG A 203 -11.36 -18.40 1.96
C ARG A 203 -11.76 -19.72 1.31
N ALA A 204 -12.37 -19.69 0.13
CA ALA A 204 -12.80 -20.88 -0.59
C ALA A 204 -11.63 -21.70 -1.16
N LEU A 205 -10.52 -21.06 -1.55
CA LEU A 205 -9.29 -21.74 -2.00
C LEU A 205 -8.49 -22.38 -0.86
N LYS A 206 -8.71 -21.96 0.39
CA LYS A 206 -7.99 -22.48 1.56
C LYS A 206 -8.28 -23.97 1.74
N SER A 207 -7.23 -24.79 1.77
CA SER A 207 -7.35 -26.23 2.02
C SER A 207 -6.15 -26.78 2.79
N ALA A 208 -6.13 -28.08 3.07
CA ALA A 208 -4.95 -28.73 3.66
C ALA A 208 -3.72 -28.70 2.72
N LYS A 209 -3.96 -28.58 1.41
CA LYS A 209 -2.92 -28.53 0.37
C LYS A 209 -2.63 -27.11 -0.11
N VAL A 210 -3.55 -26.16 0.08
CA VAL A 210 -3.44 -24.79 -0.45
C VAL A 210 -3.44 -23.80 0.69
N SER A 211 -2.40 -22.97 0.80
CA SER A 211 -2.23 -22.00 1.88
C SER A 211 -2.15 -20.55 1.38
N PRO A 212 -3.31 -19.87 1.19
CA PRO A 212 -3.37 -18.50 0.68
C PRO A 212 -2.71 -17.44 1.57
N LYS A 213 -2.05 -16.46 0.96
CA LYS A 213 -1.37 -15.33 1.59
C LYS A 213 -1.72 -14.07 0.82
N ALA A 214 -2.13 -13.01 1.52
CA ALA A 214 -2.50 -11.75 0.87
C ALA A 214 -1.81 -10.57 1.56
N SER A 215 -1.32 -9.60 0.79
CA SER A 215 -0.86 -8.32 1.32
C SER A 215 -2.04 -7.36 1.44
N VAL A 216 -2.22 -6.78 2.63
CA VAL A 216 -3.35 -5.94 2.97
C VAL A 216 -2.90 -4.70 3.74
N TYR A 217 -3.75 -3.69 3.78
CA TYR A 217 -3.56 -2.52 4.63
C TYR A 217 -4.25 -2.74 5.99
N PRO A 218 -3.84 -2.04 7.05
CA PRO A 218 -4.39 -2.23 8.40
C PRO A 218 -5.92 -2.22 8.49
N ASN A 219 -6.59 -1.44 7.63
CA ASN A 219 -8.04 -1.25 7.67
C ASN A 219 -8.79 -1.85 6.47
N THR A 220 -8.19 -2.82 5.77
CA THR A 220 -8.88 -3.55 4.70
C THR A 220 -10.20 -4.15 5.22
N GLU A 221 -11.30 -3.90 4.51
CA GLU A 221 -12.59 -4.50 4.80
C GLU A 221 -12.66 -5.91 4.17
N PHE A 222 -12.85 -6.93 5.01
CA PHE A 222 -12.86 -8.33 4.58
C PHE A 222 -14.27 -8.88 4.30
N GLY A 223 -15.31 -8.12 4.64
CA GLY A 223 -16.70 -8.56 4.60
C GLY A 223 -17.13 -9.46 5.76
N PRO A 224 -18.42 -9.80 5.85
CA PRO A 224 -19.00 -10.48 7.01
C PRO A 224 -18.63 -11.97 7.11
N ARG A 225 -18.16 -12.59 6.02
CA ARG A 225 -17.85 -14.02 5.92
C ARG A 225 -16.40 -14.36 6.24
N PHE A 226 -15.55 -13.34 6.40
CA PHE A 226 -14.13 -13.52 6.63
C PHE A 226 -13.75 -13.00 8.02
N HIS A 227 -13.29 -13.91 8.87
CA HIS A 227 -12.92 -13.62 10.25
C HIS A 227 -11.40 -13.69 10.42
N VAL A 228 -10.78 -12.53 10.56
CA VAL A 228 -9.36 -12.43 10.94
C VAL A 228 -9.11 -13.19 12.24
N GLY A 229 -8.06 -14.02 12.27
CA GLY A 229 -7.70 -14.89 13.39
C GLY A 229 -8.24 -16.31 13.27
N GLN A 230 -9.41 -16.51 12.64
CA GLN A 230 -9.95 -17.84 12.34
C GLN A 230 -9.63 -18.27 10.90
N ASP A 231 -9.90 -17.38 9.94
CA ASP A 231 -9.66 -17.64 8.53
C ASP A 231 -8.21 -17.43 8.15
N ALA A 232 -7.57 -16.38 8.68
CA ALA A 232 -6.15 -16.10 8.46
C ALA A 232 -5.48 -15.42 9.67
N GLU A 233 -4.21 -15.73 9.90
CA GLU A 233 -3.37 -15.03 10.89
C GLU A 233 -2.78 -13.75 10.28
N GLN A 234 -2.87 -12.62 11.00
CA GLN A 234 -2.20 -11.38 10.62
C GLN A 234 -0.72 -11.40 11.00
N ILE A 235 0.12 -10.93 10.07
CA ILE A 235 1.55 -10.78 10.22
C ILE A 235 1.87 -9.31 9.95
N SER A 236 2.36 -8.60 10.96
CA SER A 236 2.87 -7.24 10.75
C SER A 236 4.17 -7.30 9.97
N CYS A 237 4.21 -6.61 8.82
CA CYS A 237 5.42 -6.29 8.08
C CYS A 237 6.02 -4.94 8.52
N TRP A 238 5.41 -4.25 9.49
CA TRP A 238 5.87 -2.95 9.96
C TRP A 238 6.69 -3.08 11.25
N PRO A 239 8.04 -3.05 11.16
CA PRO A 239 8.89 -3.15 12.34
C PRO A 239 8.71 -1.93 13.23
N SER A 240 8.58 -2.16 14.54
CA SER A 240 8.40 -1.09 15.50
C SER A 240 9.74 -0.48 15.89
N ILE A 241 9.80 0.83 16.08
CA ILE A 241 10.95 1.50 16.74
C ILE A 241 11.15 1.05 18.20
N ALA A 242 10.22 0.24 18.73
CA ALA A 242 10.32 -0.37 20.04
C ALA A 242 10.99 -1.76 20.02
N ASP A 243 11.22 -2.34 18.83
CA ASP A 243 11.79 -3.69 18.70
C ASP A 243 13.32 -3.66 18.82
N ASP A 244 13.89 -4.62 19.55
CA ASP A 244 15.34 -4.70 19.80
C ASP A 244 16.18 -4.91 18.51
N ASP A 245 15.58 -5.48 17.47
CA ASP A 245 16.24 -5.78 16.17
C ASP A 245 16.08 -4.64 15.15
N TYR A 246 15.47 -3.51 15.55
CA TYR A 246 15.15 -2.40 14.66
C TYR A 246 16.40 -1.75 14.05
N GLU A 247 17.37 -1.35 14.87
CA GLU A 247 18.60 -0.73 14.37
C GLU A 247 19.37 -1.70 13.45
N LYS A 248 19.48 -2.97 13.87
CA LYS A 248 20.13 -4.02 13.08
C LYS A 248 19.51 -4.19 11.69
N LEU A 249 18.17 -4.18 11.60
CA LEU A 249 17.47 -4.29 10.31
C LEU A 249 17.93 -3.18 9.35
N PHE A 250 17.98 -1.93 9.80
CA PHE A 250 18.37 -0.82 8.93
C PHE A 250 19.88 -0.75 8.68
N GLU A 251 20.71 -1.24 9.61
CA GLU A 251 22.15 -1.39 9.37
C GLU A 251 22.41 -2.39 8.23
N GLU A 252 21.72 -3.53 8.23
CA GLU A 252 21.78 -4.52 7.14
C GLU A 252 21.25 -3.96 5.81
N ILE A 253 20.17 -3.17 5.83
CA ILE A 253 19.69 -2.48 4.62
C ILE A 253 20.75 -1.52 4.09
N TYR A 254 21.42 -0.79 4.99
CA TYR A 254 22.45 0.18 4.62
C TYR A 254 23.66 -0.53 4.01
N SER A 255 24.22 -1.53 4.70
CA SER A 255 25.45 -2.22 4.29
C SER A 255 25.32 -2.95 2.96
N LYS A 256 24.12 -3.45 2.64
CA LYS A 256 23.87 -4.16 1.37
C LYS A 256 23.65 -3.24 0.17
N ARG A 257 23.44 -1.94 0.39
CA ARG A 257 23.11 -0.97 -0.66
C ARG A 257 24.13 0.15 -0.83
N TYR A 258 24.84 0.50 0.23
CA TYR A 258 25.75 1.64 0.25
C TYR A 258 27.15 1.22 0.69
N SER A 259 28.14 1.65 -0.07
CA SER A 259 29.57 1.49 0.27
C SER A 259 30.10 2.64 1.11
N ASP A 260 29.55 3.84 0.92
CA ASP A 260 30.09 5.05 1.55
C ASP A 260 29.68 5.10 3.03
N PRO A 261 30.59 5.47 3.94
CA PRO A 261 30.24 5.56 5.35
C PRO A 261 29.40 6.82 5.63
N LEU A 262 28.30 6.65 6.36
CA LEU A 262 27.50 7.75 6.91
C LEU A 262 27.87 7.98 8.38
N LYS A 263 27.92 9.24 8.81
CA LYS A 263 28.10 9.58 10.24
C LYS A 263 27.03 8.90 11.08
N GLU A 264 27.42 8.36 12.22
CA GLU A 264 26.56 7.50 13.03
C GLU A 264 25.27 8.22 13.47
N ASP A 265 25.35 9.46 13.94
CA ASP A 265 24.15 10.21 14.32
C ASP A 265 23.21 10.48 13.13
N VAL A 266 23.74 10.72 11.94
CA VAL A 266 22.93 10.94 10.73
C VAL A 266 22.25 9.64 10.32
N LYS A 267 22.99 8.53 10.37
CA LYS A 267 22.47 7.20 10.08
C LYS A 267 21.33 6.84 11.04
N LYS A 268 21.54 6.97 12.35
CA LYS A 268 20.49 6.74 13.35
C LYS A 268 19.31 7.70 13.15
N CYS A 269 19.55 8.98 12.91
CA CYS A 269 18.48 9.94 12.60
C CYS A 269 17.59 9.44 11.45
N PHE A 270 18.19 8.98 10.35
CA PHE A 270 17.43 8.46 9.21
C PHE A 270 16.78 7.11 9.47
N MET A 271 17.40 6.21 10.25
CA MET A 271 16.78 4.94 10.65
C MET A 271 15.47 5.19 11.38
N TYR A 272 15.49 6.04 12.41
CA TYR A 272 14.29 6.35 13.19
C TYR A 272 13.30 7.21 12.39
N ALA A 273 13.76 8.19 11.60
CA ALA A 273 12.91 8.96 10.72
C ALA A 273 12.17 8.08 9.70
N ALA A 274 12.82 7.05 9.14
CA ALA A 274 12.18 6.10 8.25
C ALA A 274 11.02 5.34 8.90
N PHE A 275 10.95 5.32 10.23
CA PHE A 275 9.82 4.81 11.01
C PHE A 275 9.37 3.40 10.60
N GLY A 276 10.35 2.53 10.30
CA GLY A 276 10.10 1.14 9.94
C GLY A 276 9.80 0.91 8.46
N VAL A 277 9.93 1.95 7.62
CA VAL A 277 9.69 1.89 6.16
C VAL A 277 11.02 1.92 5.41
N PRO A 278 11.53 0.78 4.88
CA PRO A 278 12.81 0.73 4.15
C PRO A 278 12.91 1.72 2.98
N ARG A 279 11.84 1.89 2.21
CA ARG A 279 11.80 2.86 1.09
C ARG A 279 12.04 4.30 1.57
N ALA A 280 11.49 4.68 2.73
CA ALA A 280 11.72 6.00 3.30
C ALA A 280 13.19 6.17 3.72
N PHE A 281 13.80 5.15 4.33
CA PHE A 281 15.22 5.18 4.70
C PHE A 281 16.14 5.39 3.51
N ILE A 282 15.96 4.60 2.44
CA ILE A 282 16.77 4.69 1.21
C ILE A 282 16.61 6.09 0.58
N ASN A 283 15.39 6.64 0.55
CA ASN A 283 15.14 8.00 0.07
C ASN A 283 15.87 9.08 0.90
N LEU A 284 15.84 8.97 2.23
CA LEU A 284 16.52 9.90 3.13
C LEU A 284 18.04 9.88 2.89
N VAL A 285 18.64 8.69 2.81
CA VAL A 285 20.07 8.52 2.54
C VAL A 285 20.46 9.09 1.18
N ASN A 286 19.71 8.77 0.13
CA ASN A 286 20.00 9.22 -1.23
C ASN A 286 19.92 10.75 -1.35
N ARG A 287 18.92 11.39 -0.75
CA ARG A 287 18.82 12.86 -0.74
C ARG A 287 19.97 13.51 0.01
N TYR A 288 20.36 12.94 1.14
CA TYR A 288 21.48 13.44 1.92
C TYR A 288 22.80 13.36 1.13
N GLN A 289 23.04 12.25 0.42
CA GLN A 289 24.26 12.07 -0.39
C GLN A 289 24.30 12.96 -1.63
N ASN A 290 23.14 13.31 -2.19
CA ASN A 290 23.02 14.17 -3.37
C ASN A 290 22.92 15.67 -3.03
N ALA A 291 22.86 16.03 -1.75
CA ALA A 291 22.76 17.41 -1.32
C ALA A 291 24.06 18.20 -1.64
N SER A 292 23.89 19.48 -1.96
CA SER A 292 25.00 20.40 -2.18
C SER A 292 25.75 20.71 -0.86
N LYS A 293 26.97 21.27 -0.98
CA LYS A 293 27.83 21.57 0.19
C LYS A 293 27.15 22.56 1.14
N SER A 294 26.63 22.05 2.26
CA SER A 294 26.12 22.80 3.41
C SER A 294 26.57 22.11 4.72
N THR A 295 26.19 22.65 5.87
CA THR A 295 26.43 22.01 7.16
C THR A 295 25.57 20.74 7.31
N VAL A 296 26.07 19.73 8.02
CA VAL A 296 25.35 18.45 8.22
C VAL A 296 23.94 18.69 8.79
N GLN A 297 23.80 19.58 9.78
CA GLN A 297 22.50 19.92 10.37
C GLN A 297 21.54 20.53 9.35
N SER A 298 22.01 21.47 8.52
CA SER A 298 21.17 22.11 7.50
C SER A 298 20.72 21.11 6.44
N VAL A 299 21.60 20.21 5.99
CA VAL A 299 21.22 19.16 5.04
C VAL A 299 20.20 18.21 5.65
N VAL A 300 20.43 17.72 6.88
CA VAL A 300 19.49 16.82 7.56
C VAL A 300 18.12 17.48 7.75
N ASN A 301 18.08 18.75 8.18
CA ASN A 301 16.81 19.47 8.34
C ASN A 301 16.05 19.58 7.00
N SER A 302 16.74 19.89 5.90
CA SER A 302 16.11 19.93 4.56
C SER A 302 15.54 18.58 4.17
N VAL A 303 16.33 17.52 4.31
CA VAL A 303 15.93 16.15 3.96
C VAL A 303 14.74 15.68 4.78
N ILE A 304 14.73 15.94 6.09
CA ILE A 304 13.62 15.59 7.00
C ILE A 304 12.36 16.40 6.67
N SER A 305 12.48 17.70 6.41
CA SER A 305 11.34 18.55 6.03
C SER A 305 10.70 18.09 4.73
N GLU A 306 11.51 17.83 3.70
CA GLU A 306 11.01 17.31 2.42
C GLU A 306 10.33 15.93 2.57
N GLN A 307 10.86 15.07 3.45
CA GLN A 307 10.24 13.77 3.72
C GLN A 307 8.91 13.93 4.47
N SER A 308 8.84 14.86 5.42
CA SER A 308 7.61 15.24 6.13
C SER A 308 6.53 15.71 5.14
N ASP A 309 6.89 16.58 4.20
CA ASP A 309 5.97 17.10 3.19
C ASP A 309 5.41 15.98 2.30
N ILE A 310 6.24 15.01 1.92
CA ILE A 310 5.81 13.85 1.12
C ILE A 310 4.79 13.00 1.88
N MET A 311 5.05 12.71 3.15
CA MET A 311 4.15 11.91 4.00
C MET A 311 2.79 12.60 4.18
N LEU A 312 2.79 13.90 4.48
CA LEU A 312 1.55 14.67 4.61
C LEU A 312 0.83 14.82 3.27
N LYS A 313 1.56 14.94 2.16
CA LYS A 313 0.97 14.98 0.81
C LYS A 313 0.31 13.65 0.45
N GLU A 314 0.93 12.52 0.78
CA GLU A 314 0.35 11.18 0.56
C GLU A 314 -0.97 11.03 1.32
N PHE A 315 -1.02 11.41 2.60
CA PHE A 315 -2.28 11.41 3.35
C PHE A 315 -3.33 12.36 2.76
N LYS A 316 -2.94 13.58 2.35
CA LYS A 316 -3.86 14.51 1.67
C LYS A 316 -4.41 13.95 0.38
N THR A 317 -3.64 13.15 -0.37
CA THR A 317 -4.14 12.55 -1.62
C THR A 317 -5.28 11.55 -1.39
N LEU A 318 -5.50 11.07 -0.15
CA LEU A 318 -6.69 10.29 0.16
C LEU A 318 -7.99 11.06 -0.13
N SER A 319 -7.99 12.39 -0.01
CA SER A 319 -9.19 13.18 -0.31
C SER A 319 -9.51 13.25 -1.80
N SER A 320 -8.54 12.95 -2.68
CA SER A 320 -8.79 12.82 -4.12
C SER A 320 -9.00 11.36 -4.54
N LYS A 321 -8.39 10.40 -3.83
CA LYS A 321 -8.62 8.95 -3.99
C LYS A 321 -10.01 8.52 -3.55
N MET A 322 -10.48 9.09 -2.43
CA MET A 322 -11.78 8.80 -1.85
C MET A 322 -12.46 10.13 -1.46
N PRO A 323 -13.04 10.85 -2.43
CA PRO A 323 -13.62 12.18 -2.22
C PRO A 323 -14.62 12.23 -1.06
N GLN A 324 -15.38 11.15 -0.82
CA GLN A 324 -16.33 11.07 0.27
C GLN A 324 -15.70 11.19 1.66
N TYR A 325 -14.40 10.95 1.81
CA TYR A 325 -13.69 11.07 3.08
C TYR A 325 -12.96 12.41 3.26
N LYS A 326 -13.15 13.39 2.36
CA LYS A 326 -12.43 14.68 2.36
C LYS A 326 -12.44 15.41 3.71
N ASN A 327 -13.59 15.46 4.39
CA ASN A 327 -13.70 16.12 5.70
C ASN A 327 -12.88 15.38 6.78
N TYR A 328 -12.88 14.05 6.77
CA TYR A 328 -12.07 13.23 7.68
C TYR A 328 -10.56 13.39 7.42
N VAL A 329 -10.15 13.50 6.15
CA VAL A 329 -8.74 13.74 5.79
C VAL A 329 -8.29 15.13 6.27
N SER A 330 -9.14 16.15 6.13
CA SER A 330 -8.84 17.49 6.66
C SER A 330 -8.66 17.48 8.19
N ALA A 331 -9.60 16.87 8.90
CA ALA A 331 -9.50 16.70 10.35
C ALA A 331 -8.28 15.86 10.77
N GLY A 332 -7.92 14.84 9.98
CA GLY A 332 -6.74 14.01 10.21
C GLY A 332 -5.43 14.79 10.14
N ILE A 333 -5.31 15.75 9.22
CA ILE A 333 -4.13 16.64 9.14
C ILE A 333 -4.01 17.49 10.41
N ASN A 334 -5.11 18.06 10.89
CA ASN A 334 -5.09 18.88 12.10
C ASN A 334 -4.79 18.02 13.34
N LEU A 335 -5.42 16.83 13.41
CA LEU A 335 -5.17 15.86 14.46
C LEU A 335 -3.69 15.47 14.53
N ILE A 336 -3.08 15.03 13.41
CA ILE A 336 -1.68 14.59 13.44
C ILE A 336 -0.71 15.72 13.79
N ASN A 337 -0.96 16.95 13.32
CA ASN A 337 -0.14 18.11 13.68
C ASN A 337 -0.21 18.38 15.20
N ASN A 338 -1.41 18.41 15.77
CA ASN A 338 -1.61 18.65 17.20
C ASN A 338 -1.01 17.52 18.06
N LEU A 339 -1.11 16.27 17.60
CA LEU A 339 -0.46 15.11 18.22
C LEU A 339 1.06 15.26 18.23
N VAL A 340 1.65 15.59 17.09
CA VAL A 340 3.10 15.76 16.91
C VAL A 340 3.62 16.90 17.79
N THR A 341 2.97 18.07 17.80
CA THR A 341 3.34 19.18 18.69
C THR A 341 3.22 18.79 20.16
N GLY A 342 2.13 18.11 20.56
CA GLY A 342 1.93 17.66 21.93
C GLY A 342 3.01 16.68 22.42
N VAL A 343 3.34 15.68 21.60
CA VAL A 343 4.39 14.68 21.90
C VAL A 343 5.78 15.31 21.84
N SER A 344 6.07 16.16 20.86
CA SER A 344 7.35 16.89 20.72
C SER A 344 7.65 17.71 21.97
N ASN A 345 6.67 18.48 22.47
CA ASN A 345 6.81 19.27 23.69
C ASN A 345 7.02 18.40 24.94
N ALA A 346 6.35 17.25 25.04
CA ALA A 346 6.56 16.31 26.12
C ALA A 346 7.94 15.64 26.06
N ASN A 347 8.43 15.33 24.86
CA ASN A 347 9.75 14.74 24.63
C ASN A 347 10.85 15.72 25.03
N LYS A 348 10.80 16.98 24.58
CA LYS A 348 11.77 18.03 24.95
C LYS A 348 11.97 18.13 26.46
N LYS A 349 10.87 18.19 27.23
CA LYS A 349 10.90 18.20 28.71
C LYS A 349 11.48 16.93 29.32
N SER A 350 11.26 15.78 28.67
CA SER A 350 11.79 14.50 29.15
C SER A 350 13.29 14.37 28.88
N LEU A 351 13.75 14.90 27.73
CA LEU A 351 15.17 14.88 27.34
C LEU A 351 16.03 15.69 28.31
N GLU A 352 15.52 16.83 28.81
CA GLU A 352 16.16 17.60 29.89
C GLU A 352 16.39 16.78 31.17
N ASN A 353 15.57 15.75 31.40
CA ASN A 353 15.66 14.82 32.53
C ASN A 353 16.36 13.49 32.18
N GLY A 354 17.04 13.41 31.03
CA GLY A 354 17.76 12.22 30.59
C GLY A 354 16.85 11.05 30.17
N LYS A 355 15.63 11.34 29.71
CA LYS A 355 14.64 10.35 29.26
C LYS A 355 13.94 10.75 27.97
N GLN A 356 13.14 9.85 27.41
CA GLN A 356 12.37 10.10 26.18
C GLN A 356 10.88 9.92 26.39
N GLN A 357 10.06 10.74 25.74
CA GLN A 357 8.62 10.61 25.70
C GLN A 357 8.11 10.67 24.25
N VAL A 358 8.03 9.51 23.62
CA VAL A 358 7.49 9.35 22.25
C VAL A 358 6.17 8.61 22.20
N TYR A 359 5.67 8.15 23.36
CA TYR A 359 4.43 7.39 23.46
C TYR A 359 3.28 8.30 23.88
N LEU A 360 2.22 8.32 23.08
CA LEU A 360 0.91 8.82 23.46
C LEU A 360 0.08 7.68 24.06
N GLY A 361 -0.68 7.95 25.12
CA GLY A 361 -1.60 7.00 25.73
C GLY A 361 -3.02 7.55 25.71
N ILE A 362 -3.94 6.87 25.02
CA ILE A 362 -5.36 7.22 24.96
C ILE A 362 -6.14 6.24 25.82
N LEU A 363 -6.97 6.76 26.74
CA LEU A 363 -7.76 5.93 27.64
C LEU A 363 -8.76 5.08 26.84
N GLN A 364 -8.75 3.77 27.07
CA GLN A 364 -9.76 2.88 26.47
C GLN A 364 -11.13 3.18 27.08
N LYS A 365 -12.08 3.51 26.21
CA LYS A 365 -13.50 3.58 26.57
C LYS A 365 -14.13 2.20 26.39
N ASN A 366 -15.04 1.82 27.28
CA ASN A 366 -15.72 0.51 27.23
C ASN A 366 -16.70 0.38 26.05
N SER A 367 -17.10 1.49 25.41
CA SER A 367 -17.95 1.47 24.22
C SER A 367 -17.79 2.76 23.38
N VAL A 368 -17.82 2.58 22.05
CA VAL A 368 -17.82 3.66 21.03
C VAL A 368 -19.27 3.87 20.60
N GLU A 369 -20.07 4.51 21.45
CA GLU A 369 -21.52 4.61 21.24
C GLU A 369 -21.92 5.88 20.46
N GLN A 370 -21.21 6.98 20.69
CA GLN A 370 -21.52 8.27 20.09
C GLN A 370 -20.98 8.37 18.66
N LYS A 371 -21.71 9.08 17.79
CA LYS A 371 -21.32 9.32 16.39
C LYS A 371 -19.90 9.92 16.31
N GLU A 372 -19.63 10.92 17.13
CA GLU A 372 -18.33 11.61 17.19
C GLU A 372 -17.16 10.65 17.46
N ASP A 373 -17.33 9.71 18.41
CA ASP A 373 -16.30 8.73 18.73
C ASP A 373 -16.05 7.77 17.54
N LYS A 374 -17.08 7.43 16.75
CA LYS A 374 -16.93 6.60 15.53
C LYS A 374 -16.22 7.36 14.42
N ASP A 375 -16.56 8.63 14.24
CA ASP A 375 -15.97 9.50 13.23
C ASP A 375 -14.50 9.77 13.52
N ILE A 376 -14.15 10.05 14.78
CA ILE A 376 -12.75 10.19 15.22
C ILE A 376 -11.99 8.86 15.05
N ALA A 377 -12.60 7.72 15.37
CA ALA A 377 -11.98 6.42 15.15
C ALA A 377 -11.72 6.15 13.65
N LEU A 378 -12.56 6.66 12.74
CA LEU A 378 -12.31 6.62 11.31
C LEU A 378 -11.10 7.49 10.92
N VAL A 379 -10.98 8.71 11.45
CA VAL A 379 -9.80 9.56 11.22
C VAL A 379 -8.51 8.87 11.67
N VAL A 380 -8.52 8.30 12.87
CA VAL A 380 -7.37 7.55 13.44
C VAL A 380 -7.00 6.37 12.55
N ARG A 381 -7.99 5.63 12.04
CA ARG A 381 -7.76 4.53 11.10
C ARG A 381 -7.07 5.00 9.81
N LEU A 382 -7.52 6.10 9.21
CA LEU A 382 -6.86 6.66 8.02
C LEU A 382 -5.38 7.05 8.30
N LEU A 383 -5.10 7.57 9.49
CA LEU A 383 -3.72 7.88 9.91
C LEU A 383 -2.86 6.63 10.10
N GLU A 384 -3.41 5.54 10.67
CA GLU A 384 -2.72 4.26 10.81
C GLU A 384 -2.44 3.62 9.44
N GLU A 385 -3.40 3.71 8.53
CA GLU A 385 -3.31 3.14 7.18
C GLU A 385 -2.17 3.75 6.36
N THR A 386 -2.03 5.07 6.45
CA THR A 386 -0.95 5.83 5.78
C THR A 386 0.37 5.79 6.55
N GLY A 387 0.42 5.09 7.68
CA GLY A 387 1.60 4.97 8.51
C GLY A 387 1.95 6.22 9.33
N LEU A 388 1.08 7.24 9.36
CA LEU A 388 1.29 8.47 10.13
C LEU A 388 1.16 8.27 11.64
N LEU A 389 0.47 7.21 12.07
CA LEU A 389 0.30 6.85 13.47
C LEU A 389 0.52 5.34 13.65
N TYR A 390 1.41 4.96 14.56
CA TYR A 390 1.67 3.55 14.88
C TYR A 390 1.02 3.16 16.19
N ARG A 391 0.19 2.12 16.20
CA ARG A 391 -0.40 1.57 17.43
C ARG A 391 0.49 0.51 18.06
N VAL A 392 0.73 0.67 19.36
CA VAL A 392 1.56 -0.22 20.18
C VAL A 392 0.66 -0.95 21.19
N HIS A 393 1.13 -2.08 21.72
CA HIS A 393 0.45 -2.81 22.79
C HIS A 393 0.01 -1.91 23.96
N ALA A 394 -1.24 -2.06 24.38
CA ALA A 394 -1.82 -1.30 25.48
C ALA A 394 -1.10 -1.56 26.82
N VAL A 395 -1.23 -0.60 27.74
CA VAL A 395 -0.68 -0.70 29.11
C VAL A 395 -1.76 -0.47 30.15
N LYS A 396 -1.78 -1.34 31.16
CA LYS A 396 -2.70 -1.26 32.30
C LYS A 396 -2.03 -0.55 33.48
N HIS A 397 -2.68 0.48 33.99
CA HIS A 397 -2.22 1.27 35.14
C HIS A 397 -3.28 1.29 36.25
N GLY A 398 -3.60 0.10 36.79
CA GLY A 398 -4.59 -0.10 37.85
C GLY A 398 -5.94 -0.62 37.34
N GLU A 399 -6.96 -0.59 38.20
CA GLU A 399 -8.33 -0.94 37.84
C GLU A 399 -8.96 0.16 36.99
N GLY A 400 -9.57 -0.21 35.86
CA GLY A 400 -10.28 0.70 34.96
C GLY A 400 -9.42 1.67 34.13
N ARG A 401 -8.08 1.58 34.21
CA ARG A 401 -7.16 2.48 33.46
C ARG A 401 -6.27 1.70 32.51
N ILE A 402 -6.84 1.32 31.37
CA ILE A 402 -6.09 0.72 30.26
C ILE A 402 -5.91 1.82 29.20
N TYR A 403 -4.67 2.02 28.75
CA TYR A 403 -4.33 3.00 27.72
C TYR A 403 -3.87 2.27 26.46
N ASP A 404 -4.52 2.56 25.34
CA ASP A 404 -3.98 2.28 24.01
C ASP A 404 -2.78 3.20 23.78
N ARG A 405 -1.68 2.64 23.30
CA ARG A 405 -0.45 3.41 23.04
C ARG A 405 -0.29 3.69 21.56
N PHE A 406 0.16 4.90 21.26
CA PHE A 406 0.43 5.34 19.90
C PHE A 406 1.77 6.06 19.81
N ILE A 407 2.40 6.00 18.65
CA ILE A 407 3.60 6.77 18.32
C ILE A 407 3.28 7.55 17.03
N PRO A 408 3.26 8.90 17.05
CA PRO A 408 3.18 9.69 15.83
C PRO A 408 4.42 9.44 14.95
N HIS A 409 4.26 9.59 13.64
CA HIS A 409 5.34 9.35 12.69
C HIS A 409 6.63 10.09 13.07
N PHE A 410 7.73 9.35 13.16
CA PHE A 410 8.96 9.87 13.75
C PHE A 410 9.63 10.99 12.93
N THR A 411 9.56 10.95 11.59
CA THR A 411 9.93 12.10 10.73
C THR A 411 9.24 13.39 11.18
N LEU A 412 7.92 13.35 11.46
CA LEU A 412 7.17 14.54 11.88
C LEU A 412 7.64 15.03 13.25
N LEU A 413 7.92 14.10 14.18
CA LEU A 413 8.49 14.45 15.48
C LEU A 413 9.87 15.12 15.35
N ILE A 414 10.76 14.58 14.50
CA ILE A 414 12.07 15.19 14.26
C ILE A 414 11.92 16.56 13.59
N ASN A 415 11.02 16.68 12.61
CA ASN A 415 10.75 17.94 11.90
C ASN A 415 10.21 19.04 12.83
N GLU A 416 9.34 18.67 13.77
CA GLU A 416 8.83 19.56 14.84
C GLU A 416 9.90 19.86 15.93
N GLY A 417 11.09 19.29 15.78
CA GLY A 417 12.22 19.51 16.66
C GLY A 417 12.12 18.75 17.99
N ALA A 418 11.43 17.60 18.06
CA ALA A 418 11.25 16.82 19.30
C ALA A 418 12.58 16.44 19.99
N TYR A 419 13.69 16.42 19.25
CA TYR A 419 15.05 16.13 19.73
C TYR A 419 15.96 17.35 19.81
N GLN A 420 15.43 18.55 19.56
CA GLN A 420 16.18 19.79 19.65
C GLN A 420 16.09 20.38 21.07
N ILE A 421 17.19 20.30 21.82
CA ILE A 421 17.31 20.89 23.16
C ILE A 421 17.90 22.29 23.02
N GLY A 422 17.07 23.31 23.23
CA GLY A 422 17.46 24.72 23.08
C GLY A 422 17.80 25.11 21.64
N ASN A 423 18.80 25.99 21.47
CA ASN A 423 19.19 26.57 20.18
C ASN A 423 20.29 25.77 19.45
N ALA A 424 20.83 24.72 20.07
CA ALA A 424 21.89 23.92 19.47
C ALA A 424 21.32 22.93 18.44
N GLY A 425 22.13 22.58 17.43
CA GLY A 425 21.79 21.50 16.50
C GLY A 425 21.72 20.15 17.20
N PHE A 426 20.69 19.36 16.91
CA PHE A 426 20.48 18.06 17.54
C PHE A 426 21.31 16.93 16.90
N ILE A 427 21.76 17.12 15.65
CA ILE A 427 22.27 16.01 14.84
C ILE A 427 23.60 15.46 15.35
N THR A 428 24.39 16.22 16.12
CA THR A 428 25.68 15.74 16.64
C THR A 428 25.55 14.91 17.91
N GLN A 429 24.34 14.83 18.48
CA GLN A 429 24.04 14.10 19.71
C GLN A 429 22.87 13.13 19.53
N PHE A 430 22.33 13.00 18.32
CA PHE A 430 21.10 12.25 18.08
C PHE A 430 21.22 10.79 18.53
N ALA A 431 22.36 10.13 18.26
CA ALA A 431 22.60 8.75 18.67
C ALA A 431 22.56 8.58 20.20
N GLN A 432 23.02 9.57 20.95
CA GLN A 432 22.97 9.56 22.41
C GLN A 432 21.55 9.84 22.90
N LEU A 433 20.88 10.84 22.34
CA LEU A 433 19.52 11.23 22.71
C LEU A 433 18.53 10.09 22.46
N ILE A 434 18.66 9.37 21.33
CA ILE A 434 17.77 8.26 20.96
C ILE A 434 18.02 6.99 21.79
N ALA A 435 19.17 6.87 22.45
CA ALA A 435 19.50 5.76 23.34
C ALA A 435 19.03 5.96 24.79
N LEU A 436 18.52 7.16 25.14
CA LEU A 436 18.02 7.45 26.49
C LEU A 436 16.83 6.54 26.86
N PRO A 437 16.66 6.22 28.16
CA PRO A 437 15.53 5.41 28.60
C PRO A 437 14.19 6.12 28.33
N LYS A 438 13.21 5.33 27.88
CA LYS A 438 11.83 5.79 27.67
C LYS A 438 11.14 6.07 29.00
N GLU A 439 10.28 7.07 29.03
CA GLU A 439 9.41 7.32 30.18
C GLU A 439 8.49 6.13 30.44
N LYS A 440 8.32 5.79 31.72
CA LYS A 440 7.51 4.63 32.14
C LYS A 440 6.04 4.80 31.77
N HIS A 441 5.57 6.04 31.75
CA HIS A 441 4.18 6.37 31.47
C HIS A 441 4.11 7.16 30.17
N PRO A 442 3.18 6.82 29.25
CA PRO A 442 2.99 7.60 28.04
C PRO A 442 2.39 8.98 28.37
N LEU A 443 2.41 9.90 27.42
CA LEU A 443 1.63 11.14 27.46
C LEU A 443 0.14 10.80 27.46
N ARG A 444 -0.52 10.88 28.64
CA ARG A 444 -1.90 10.42 28.82
C ARG A 444 -2.91 11.46 28.37
N LYS A 445 -3.92 11.00 27.65
CA LYS A 445 -5.08 11.75 27.17
C LYS A 445 -6.34 10.91 27.30
N ASN A 446 -7.49 11.56 27.38
CA ASN A 446 -8.77 10.87 27.54
C ASN A 446 -9.31 10.43 26.19
N SER A 447 -9.15 11.27 25.16
CA SER A 447 -9.62 11.00 23.81
C SER A 447 -8.73 11.69 22.78
N PHE A 448 -8.79 11.22 21.54
CA PHE A 448 -8.26 11.98 20.40
C PHE A 448 -9.04 13.29 20.17
N ALA A 449 -10.28 13.39 20.65
CA ALA A 449 -11.04 14.64 20.66
C ALA A 449 -10.31 15.78 21.39
N ASP A 450 -9.44 15.47 22.36
CA ASP A 450 -8.64 16.46 23.10
C ASP A 450 -7.66 17.24 22.20
N PHE A 451 -7.50 16.83 20.94
CA PHE A 451 -6.62 17.43 19.93
C PHE A 451 -7.38 18.09 18.77
N LEU A 452 -8.71 18.12 18.83
CA LEU A 452 -9.57 18.76 17.83
C LEU A 452 -10.45 19.80 18.51
N ASN A 453 -10.84 20.84 17.76
CA ASN A 453 -11.82 21.82 18.21
C ASN A 453 -13.27 21.36 17.90
N ALA A 454 -14.25 22.03 18.50
CA ALA A 454 -15.65 21.65 18.36
C ALA A 454 -16.17 21.77 16.91
N GLU A 455 -15.66 22.73 16.14
CA GLU A 455 -16.05 22.93 14.74
C GLU A 455 -15.54 21.79 13.86
N GLU A 456 -14.28 21.36 14.06
CA GLU A 456 -13.68 20.22 13.37
C GLU A 456 -14.46 18.93 13.64
N ILE A 457 -14.84 18.68 14.90
CA ILE A 457 -15.63 17.50 15.28
C ILE A 457 -17.01 17.53 14.63
N ASN A 458 -17.70 18.68 14.66
CA ASN A 458 -19.02 18.83 14.07
C ASN A 458 -19.02 18.67 12.54
N ASN A 459 -17.90 19.01 11.88
CA ASN A 459 -17.72 18.88 10.45
C ASN A 459 -17.38 17.45 10.00
N LEU A 460 -17.10 16.52 10.93
CA LEU A 460 -16.86 15.11 10.59
C LEU A 460 -18.13 14.47 10.00
N SER A 461 -18.09 14.28 8.69
CA SER A 461 -19.19 13.72 7.91
C SER A 461 -18.68 13.26 6.55
N LEU A 462 -19.36 12.29 5.95
CA LEU A 462 -19.08 11.87 4.56
C LEU A 462 -19.52 12.98 3.60
N ASP A 463 -18.63 13.33 2.66
CA ASP A 463 -18.91 14.29 1.58
C ASP A 463 -19.56 13.55 0.40
N LEU A 464 -20.85 13.25 0.54
CA LEU A 464 -21.60 12.47 -0.44
C LEU A 464 -22.18 13.38 -1.54
N PRO A 465 -22.06 13.03 -2.83
CA PRO A 465 -22.61 13.84 -3.90
C PRO A 465 -24.13 13.85 -3.86
N SER A 466 -24.74 15.03 -3.96
CA SER A 466 -26.19 15.17 -4.05
C SER A 466 -26.80 14.43 -5.26
N CYS A 467 -28.10 14.17 -5.19
CA CYS A 467 -28.87 13.64 -6.32
C CYS A 467 -28.71 14.53 -7.56
N SER A 468 -28.34 13.93 -8.69
CA SER A 468 -28.16 14.63 -9.97
C SER A 468 -29.46 15.22 -10.53
N ASN A 469 -30.60 14.63 -10.18
CA ASN A 469 -31.91 15.10 -10.65
C ASN A 469 -32.51 16.17 -9.72
N CYS A 470 -32.61 15.89 -8.41
CA CYS A 470 -33.32 16.79 -7.48
C CYS A 470 -32.42 17.57 -6.53
N GLY A 471 -31.10 17.37 -6.54
CA GLY A 471 -30.14 18.12 -5.71
C GLY A 471 -30.14 17.79 -4.21
N ASN A 472 -31.03 16.91 -3.73
CA ASN A 472 -31.07 16.52 -2.31
C ASN A 472 -29.83 15.70 -1.92
N PRO A 473 -29.28 15.90 -0.70
CA PRO A 473 -28.13 15.16 -0.22
C PRO A 473 -28.46 13.68 0.01
N ARG A 474 -27.44 12.83 -0.07
CA ARG A 474 -27.56 11.41 0.29
C ARG A 474 -27.48 11.26 1.81
N LEU A 475 -28.19 10.29 2.36
CA LEU A 475 -28.13 9.96 3.79
C LEU A 475 -26.95 9.04 4.11
N ASN A 476 -26.57 8.15 3.20
CA ASN A 476 -25.44 7.23 3.37
C ASN A 476 -24.85 6.81 2.01
N GLU A 477 -23.66 6.20 2.05
CA GLU A 477 -22.89 5.76 0.88
C GLU A 477 -23.58 4.63 0.10
N GLU A 478 -24.32 3.76 0.79
CA GLU A 478 -25.01 2.59 0.21
C GLU A 478 -26.36 2.93 -0.42
N GLN A 479 -26.79 4.19 -0.36
CA GLN A 479 -28.07 4.63 -0.85
C GLN A 479 -28.12 4.56 -2.39
N LYS A 480 -28.80 3.53 -2.91
CA LYS A 480 -28.96 3.31 -4.37
C LYS A 480 -29.99 4.22 -5.02
N PHE A 481 -30.98 4.71 -4.28
CA PHE A 481 -32.07 5.54 -4.83
C PHE A 481 -32.28 6.79 -3.99
N CYS A 482 -32.56 7.92 -4.64
CA CYS A 482 -32.88 9.16 -3.96
C CYS A 482 -34.19 9.01 -3.17
N MET A 483 -34.15 9.25 -1.86
CA MET A 483 -35.34 9.17 -1.01
C MET A 483 -36.39 10.24 -1.30
N PHE A 484 -36.04 11.27 -2.07
CA PHE A 484 -36.93 12.38 -2.40
C PHE A 484 -37.56 12.22 -3.79
N CYS A 485 -36.77 11.94 -4.84
CA CYS A 485 -37.29 11.83 -6.21
C CYS A 485 -37.33 10.40 -6.76
N GLY A 486 -36.78 9.41 -6.07
CA GLY A 486 -36.76 8.01 -6.51
C GLY A 486 -35.70 7.66 -7.55
N ASP A 487 -34.95 8.64 -8.08
CA ASP A 487 -33.91 8.38 -9.08
C ASP A 487 -32.76 7.53 -8.54
N GLU A 488 -32.23 6.68 -9.41
CA GLU A 488 -31.03 5.91 -9.13
C GLU A 488 -29.82 6.83 -8.94
N LEU A 489 -29.15 6.66 -7.81
CA LEU A 489 -27.97 7.40 -7.43
C LEU A 489 -26.73 6.64 -7.88
N LEU A 490 -26.25 6.95 -9.09
CA LEU A 490 -25.00 6.38 -9.58
C LEU A 490 -23.82 6.97 -8.81
N ASN A 491 -22.96 6.09 -8.29
CA ASN A 491 -21.62 6.48 -7.85
C ASN A 491 -20.73 6.52 -9.10
N LYS A 492 -20.06 7.66 -9.33
CA LYS A 492 -19.02 7.72 -10.37
C LYS A 492 -17.94 6.72 -10.01
N SER A 493 -17.44 5.95 -10.99
CA SER A 493 -16.31 5.07 -10.74
C SER A 493 -15.10 5.91 -10.39
N THR A 494 -14.41 5.56 -9.30
CA THR A 494 -13.13 6.17 -8.92
C THR A 494 -12.13 6.02 -10.07
N PHE A 495 -12.12 4.89 -10.76
CA PHE A 495 -11.29 4.68 -11.93
C PHE A 495 -11.62 5.60 -13.12
N GLU A 496 -12.90 5.84 -13.42
CA GLU A 496 -13.32 6.78 -14.47
C GLU A 496 -12.92 8.21 -14.13
N GLU A 497 -13.12 8.64 -12.88
CA GLU A 497 -12.71 9.97 -12.42
C GLU A 497 -11.20 10.18 -12.60
N LEU A 498 -10.41 9.14 -12.34
CA LEU A 498 -8.96 9.19 -12.52
C LEU A 498 -8.51 9.24 -13.95
N THR A 499 -9.06 8.37 -14.78
CA THR A 499 -8.66 8.26 -16.18
C THR A 499 -9.16 9.44 -17.00
N SER A 500 -10.19 10.15 -16.52
CA SER A 500 -10.69 11.41 -17.10
C SER A 500 -9.77 12.62 -16.88
N LYS A 501 -8.73 12.51 -16.03
CA LYS A 501 -7.73 13.58 -15.86
C LYS A 501 -7.03 13.88 -17.17
N LYS A 502 -6.77 15.18 -17.40
CA LYS A 502 -6.12 15.64 -18.62
C LYS A 502 -4.65 15.26 -18.64
N VAL A 503 -4.12 15.04 -19.84
CA VAL A 503 -2.69 14.79 -20.08
C VAL A 503 -1.80 15.91 -19.54
N ASP A 504 -2.33 17.13 -19.45
CA ASP A 504 -1.64 18.30 -18.89
C ASP A 504 -1.29 18.13 -17.39
N GLU A 505 -1.98 17.25 -16.67
CA GLU A 505 -1.68 16.95 -15.27
C GLU A 505 -0.52 15.95 -15.09
N LEU A 506 -0.07 15.28 -16.16
CA LEU A 506 1.04 14.33 -16.07
C LEU A 506 2.37 15.06 -15.77
N PRO A 507 3.34 14.41 -15.10
CA PRO A 507 4.66 14.99 -14.79
C PRO A 507 5.59 15.02 -16.03
N LEU A 508 5.10 15.58 -17.14
CA LEU A 508 5.82 15.74 -18.40
C LEU A 508 6.35 17.17 -18.57
N THR A 509 7.28 17.37 -19.51
CA THR A 509 7.74 18.73 -19.86
C THR A 509 6.61 19.51 -20.52
N SER A 510 6.52 20.82 -20.27
CA SER A 510 5.48 21.69 -20.85
C SER A 510 5.44 21.61 -22.38
N TRP A 511 6.62 21.48 -23.02
CA TRP A 511 6.70 21.29 -24.47
C TRP A 511 5.99 20.02 -24.95
N LEU A 512 6.20 18.90 -24.26
CA LEU A 512 5.63 17.61 -24.64
C LEU A 512 4.11 17.58 -24.40
N LYS A 513 3.65 18.20 -23.32
CA LYS A 513 2.21 18.37 -23.03
C LYS A 513 1.50 19.13 -24.14
N ASN A 514 2.01 20.33 -24.48
CA ASN A 514 1.41 21.16 -25.52
C ASN A 514 1.39 20.43 -26.88
N LYS A 515 2.47 19.73 -27.24
CA LYS A 515 2.53 18.98 -28.50
C LYS A 515 1.51 17.85 -28.59
N ILE A 516 1.31 17.11 -27.50
CA ILE A 516 0.33 16.01 -27.48
C ILE A 516 -1.09 16.59 -27.61
N VAL A 517 -1.41 17.63 -26.85
CA VAL A 517 -2.75 18.24 -26.83
C VAL A 517 -3.09 18.93 -28.15
N GLU A 518 -2.12 19.61 -28.79
CA GLU A 518 -2.35 20.35 -30.04
C GLU A 518 -2.35 19.47 -31.30
N GLU A 519 -1.54 18.40 -31.32
CA GLU A 519 -1.24 17.65 -32.55
C GLU A 519 -1.75 16.19 -32.53
N THR A 520 -2.41 15.74 -31.46
CA THR A 520 -2.98 14.39 -31.35
C THR A 520 -4.44 14.42 -30.88
N ARG A 521 -5.09 13.25 -30.82
CA ARG A 521 -6.43 13.08 -30.26
C ARG A 521 -6.42 12.66 -28.78
N ILE A 522 -5.25 12.69 -28.15
CA ILE A 522 -5.06 12.24 -26.77
C ILE A 522 -5.27 13.44 -25.85
N GLU A 523 -6.38 13.45 -25.12
CA GLU A 523 -6.73 14.52 -24.19
C GLU A 523 -6.60 14.06 -22.73
N THR A 524 -6.86 12.79 -22.48
CA THR A 524 -6.98 12.21 -21.14
C THR A 524 -6.01 11.06 -20.92
N VAL A 525 -5.82 10.67 -19.66
CA VAL A 525 -5.06 9.46 -19.32
C VAL A 525 -5.73 8.20 -19.87
N ALA A 526 -7.07 8.18 -19.94
CA ALA A 526 -7.86 7.10 -20.55
C ALA A 526 -7.42 6.79 -21.99
N ASP A 527 -7.21 7.83 -22.80
CA ASP A 527 -6.82 7.72 -24.21
C ASP A 527 -5.46 7.03 -24.40
N ILE A 528 -4.62 7.03 -23.37
CA ILE A 528 -3.32 6.35 -23.39
C ILE A 528 -3.47 4.92 -22.86
N ILE A 529 -4.19 4.73 -21.75
CA ILE A 529 -4.26 3.44 -21.04
C ILE A 529 -5.13 2.40 -21.76
N PHE A 530 -6.23 2.82 -22.39
CA PHE A 530 -7.14 1.88 -23.07
C PHE A 530 -6.83 1.71 -24.55
N ALA A 531 -5.97 2.53 -25.13
CA ALA A 531 -5.59 2.41 -26.52
C ALA A 531 -4.87 1.07 -26.78
N THR A 532 -5.23 0.41 -27.88
CA THR A 532 -4.52 -0.79 -28.35
C THR A 532 -3.08 -0.46 -28.77
N ASN A 533 -2.85 0.74 -29.32
CA ASN A 533 -1.52 1.22 -29.70
C ASN A 533 -1.35 2.72 -29.44
N PRO A 534 -1.19 3.14 -28.17
CA PRO A 534 -1.01 4.55 -27.82
C PRO A 534 0.25 5.15 -28.47
N ALA A 535 1.28 4.33 -28.68
CA ALA A 535 2.54 4.77 -29.29
C ALA A 535 2.37 5.22 -30.74
N GLN A 536 1.41 4.67 -31.48
CA GLN A 536 1.12 5.10 -32.85
C GLN A 536 0.46 6.49 -32.88
N GLU A 537 -0.52 6.72 -32.00
CA GLU A 537 -1.19 8.03 -31.89
C GLU A 537 -0.25 9.11 -31.37
N LEU A 538 0.56 8.82 -30.34
CA LEU A 538 1.54 9.76 -29.80
C LEU A 538 2.60 10.19 -30.82
N ARG A 539 2.98 9.28 -31.73
CA ARG A 539 3.97 9.57 -32.79
C ARG A 539 3.43 10.46 -33.92
N LYS A 540 2.13 10.77 -33.94
CA LYS A 540 1.57 11.76 -34.87
C LYS A 540 2.02 13.19 -34.53
N ALA A 541 2.35 13.46 -33.26
CA ALA A 541 2.89 14.74 -32.84
C ALA A 541 4.34 14.93 -33.34
N LYS A 542 4.61 16.10 -33.92
CA LYS A 542 5.90 16.46 -34.49
C LYS A 542 6.99 16.49 -33.41
N GLY A 543 8.03 15.69 -33.62
CA GLY A 543 9.16 15.58 -32.69
C GLY A 543 8.91 14.61 -31.52
N VAL A 544 7.78 13.89 -31.51
CA VAL A 544 7.55 12.75 -30.60
C VAL A 544 7.95 11.47 -31.32
N GLY A 545 9.23 11.10 -31.19
CA GLY A 545 9.73 9.80 -31.64
C GLY A 545 9.37 8.67 -30.68
N GLU A 546 9.75 7.45 -31.03
CA GLU A 546 9.48 6.23 -30.25
C GLU A 546 9.86 6.34 -28.77
N LYS A 547 11.08 6.78 -28.47
CA LYS A 547 11.55 6.97 -27.08
C LYS A 547 10.66 7.93 -26.26
N ARG A 548 10.16 8.99 -26.90
CA ARG A 548 9.29 9.98 -26.23
C ARG A 548 7.88 9.44 -26.05
N ALA A 549 7.36 8.71 -27.03
CA ALA A 549 6.07 8.04 -26.91
C ALA A 549 6.07 7.00 -25.78
N VAL A 550 7.11 6.16 -25.71
CA VAL A 550 7.29 5.19 -24.61
C VAL A 550 7.37 5.92 -23.27
N ARG A 551 8.10 7.04 -23.17
CA ARG A 551 8.16 7.83 -21.94
C ARG A 551 6.79 8.35 -21.50
N VAL A 552 5.97 8.84 -22.43
CA VAL A 552 4.61 9.31 -22.11
C VAL A 552 3.74 8.17 -21.60
N ILE A 553 3.78 7.00 -22.26
CA ILE A 553 3.04 5.81 -21.86
C ILE A 553 3.46 5.34 -20.46
N ASN A 554 4.77 5.29 -20.21
CA ASN A 554 5.33 4.89 -18.92
C ASN A 554 4.93 5.88 -17.83
N GLU A 555 4.94 7.18 -18.10
CA GLU A 555 4.53 8.20 -17.12
C GLU A 555 3.02 8.17 -16.84
N ALA A 556 2.19 7.99 -17.86
CA ALA A 556 0.74 7.82 -17.67
C ALA A 556 0.44 6.55 -16.86
N SER A 557 1.11 5.44 -17.18
CA SER A 557 0.99 4.18 -16.44
C SER A 557 1.50 4.32 -15.01
N ARG A 558 2.64 4.99 -14.80
CA ARG A 558 3.21 5.26 -13.49
C ARG A 558 2.28 6.11 -12.63
N VAL A 559 1.71 7.20 -13.17
CA VAL A 559 0.77 8.04 -12.42
C VAL A 559 -0.47 7.26 -12.03
N MET A 560 -1.00 6.44 -12.94
CA MET A 560 -2.11 5.54 -12.63
C MET A 560 -1.73 4.55 -11.54
N GLU A 561 -0.63 3.83 -11.69
CA GLU A 561 -0.15 2.86 -10.70
C GLU A 561 0.18 3.50 -9.36
N GLU A 562 0.76 4.71 -9.33
CA GLU A 562 1.04 5.46 -8.10
C GLU A 562 -0.23 5.92 -7.39
N PHE A 563 -1.28 6.23 -8.15
CA PHE A 563 -2.58 6.57 -7.59
C PHE A 563 -3.30 5.32 -7.07
N LEU A 564 -3.23 4.22 -7.81
CA LEU A 564 -3.86 2.97 -7.44
C LEU A 564 -3.16 2.32 -6.26
N SER A 565 -1.83 2.32 -6.22
CA SER A 565 -1.01 1.88 -5.07
C SER A 565 -0.93 2.90 -3.95
#